data_AF-A0A7S0FKT3-F1
#
_entry.id   AF-A0A7S0FKT3-F1
#
_cell.length_a   1.000
_cell.length_b   1.000
_cell.length_c   1.000
_cell.angle_alpha   90.00
_cell.angle_beta   90.00
_cell.angle_gamma   90.00
#
_symmetry.space_group_name_H-M   'P 1'
#
loop_
_entity.id
_entity.type
_entity.pdbx_description
1 polymer ?
#
loop_
_entity_poly.entity_id
_entity_poly.type
_entity_poly.pdbx_seq_one_letter_code
_entity_poly.pdbx_strand_id
1 'polypeptide(L)'
;LGKDSSKIFPRTPAADLPNKCLNTDKDLENFDQYQCVDMTELDELLGLPCHKDVSKARLGVDKWFGDYKVGQLAFSGSTLQNDSNDWDWLVIQDRVYNVTNYVYGLRDENSGKVVKDPNESENAYLSPSLHSLIVNKLNQDASEIYEKLYENDDYLGCLNELFYVGVVDTRSNAACQALNMTMYIMLVFVAALLVLQCICSLLYLARPHRSFTAK
;
A
#
# COMPACT_ATOMS: atom_id res chain seq x y z
N LEU A 1 -9.09 -19.01 -11.32
CA LEU A 1 -9.42 -17.60 -11.03
C LEU A 1 -8.32 -17.04 -10.15
N GLY A 2 -7.57 -16.07 -10.67
CA GLY A 2 -6.35 -15.54 -10.06
C GLY A 2 -6.61 -14.93 -8.69
N LYS A 3 -5.59 -14.96 -7.84
CA LYS A 3 -5.59 -14.59 -6.41
C LYS A 3 -5.86 -13.09 -6.13
N ASP A 4 -6.33 -12.34 -7.13
CA ASP A 4 -6.47 -10.90 -7.10
C ASP A 4 -7.68 -10.48 -7.94
N SER A 5 -8.74 -10.00 -7.28
CA SER A 5 -9.94 -9.47 -7.91
C SER A 5 -9.87 -7.97 -8.20
N SER A 6 -8.78 -7.29 -7.79
CA SER A 6 -8.60 -5.84 -7.95
C SER A 6 -8.70 -5.40 -9.42
N LYS A 7 -8.32 -6.28 -10.35
CA LYS A 7 -8.32 -6.11 -11.81
C LYS A 7 -9.70 -5.94 -12.44
N ILE A 8 -10.75 -6.34 -11.72
CA ILE A 8 -12.15 -6.34 -12.21
C ILE A 8 -12.88 -5.09 -11.71
N PHE A 9 -12.28 -4.33 -10.81
CA PHE A 9 -12.80 -3.05 -10.35
C PHE A 9 -12.25 -1.93 -11.23
N PRO A 10 -13.10 -1.28 -12.04
CA PRO A 10 -12.65 -0.16 -12.85
C PRO A 10 -12.22 0.99 -11.93
N ARG A 11 -11.10 1.63 -12.27
CA ARG A 11 -10.76 2.91 -11.64
C ARG A 11 -11.61 4.01 -12.28
N THR A 12 -11.88 5.05 -11.50
CA THR A 12 -12.55 6.25 -11.99
C THR A 12 -11.72 6.84 -13.14
N PRO A 13 -12.32 7.17 -14.30
CA PRO A 13 -11.60 7.76 -15.42
C PRO A 13 -11.03 9.11 -14.98
N ALA A 14 -9.87 9.49 -15.51
CA ALA A 14 -9.20 10.71 -15.04
C ALA A 14 -10.06 11.95 -15.34
N ALA A 15 -10.82 11.97 -16.44
CA ALA A 15 -11.69 13.10 -16.76
C ALA A 15 -12.84 13.33 -15.76
N ASP A 16 -13.26 12.30 -15.00
CA ASP A 16 -14.33 12.42 -13.99
C ASP A 16 -13.82 12.95 -12.64
N LEU A 17 -12.52 13.21 -12.51
CA LEU A 17 -11.98 13.81 -11.29
C LEU A 17 -12.44 15.26 -11.10
N PRO A 18 -12.47 15.75 -9.84
CA PRO A 18 -12.68 17.16 -9.58
C PRO A 18 -11.64 18.03 -10.32
N ASN A 19 -12.07 19.16 -10.89
CA ASN A 19 -11.21 20.09 -11.63
C ASN A 19 -9.93 20.50 -10.88
N LYS A 20 -9.96 20.54 -9.53
CA LYS A 20 -8.77 20.81 -8.69
C LYS A 20 -7.62 19.83 -8.93
N CYS A 21 -7.91 18.63 -9.39
CA CYS A 21 -6.94 17.56 -9.57
C CYS A 21 -6.46 17.40 -11.00
N LEU A 22 -7.13 18.07 -11.93
CA LEU A 22 -6.87 18.00 -13.35
C LEU A 22 -6.10 19.22 -13.83
N ASN A 23 -5.34 19.03 -14.89
CA ASN A 23 -4.76 20.13 -15.64
C ASN A 23 -5.83 20.64 -16.63
N THR A 24 -6.40 21.81 -16.33
CA THR A 24 -7.46 22.41 -17.17
C THR A 24 -6.97 22.84 -18.56
N ASP A 25 -5.66 22.90 -18.76
CA ASP A 25 -5.05 23.32 -20.02
C ASP A 25 -4.85 22.14 -21.00
N LYS A 26 -5.19 20.92 -20.58
CA LYS A 26 -5.02 19.69 -21.36
C LYS A 26 -6.36 19.16 -21.83
N ASP A 27 -6.34 18.56 -23.02
CA ASP A 27 -7.49 17.84 -23.55
C ASP A 27 -7.64 16.51 -22.80
N LEU A 28 -8.83 16.29 -22.24
CA LEU A 28 -9.16 15.12 -21.43
C LEU A 28 -10.07 14.14 -22.19
N GLU A 29 -10.40 14.40 -23.46
CA GLU A 29 -11.26 13.52 -24.26
C GLU A 29 -10.72 12.08 -24.34
N ASN A 30 -9.40 11.89 -24.32
CA ASN A 30 -8.78 10.56 -24.33
C ASN A 30 -8.83 9.83 -22.97
N PHE A 31 -9.25 10.52 -21.90
CA PHE A 31 -9.25 10.02 -20.52
C PHE A 31 -10.66 9.93 -19.91
N ASP A 32 -11.70 10.01 -20.75
CA ASP A 32 -13.11 9.89 -20.36
C ASP A 32 -13.57 8.43 -20.18
N GLN A 33 -12.79 7.47 -20.70
CA GLN A 33 -13.13 6.05 -20.65
C GLN A 33 -12.52 5.34 -19.45
N TYR A 34 -13.31 4.45 -18.86
CA TYR A 34 -12.82 3.49 -17.88
C TYR A 34 -11.75 2.58 -18.48
N GLN A 35 -10.63 2.48 -17.79
CA GLN A 35 -9.55 1.57 -18.15
C GLN A 35 -9.55 0.38 -17.20
N CYS A 36 -9.76 -0.82 -17.75
CA CYS A 36 -9.48 -2.06 -17.03
C CYS A 36 -8.04 -2.46 -17.31
N VAL A 37 -7.21 -2.29 -16.30
CA VAL A 37 -5.80 -2.62 -16.35
C VAL A 37 -5.63 -4.08 -15.90
N ASP A 38 -4.68 -4.79 -16.51
CA ASP A 38 -4.22 -6.12 -16.09
C ASP A 38 -5.18 -7.31 -16.32
N MET A 39 -6.17 -7.19 -17.21
CA MET A 39 -6.98 -8.33 -17.68
C MET A 39 -6.11 -9.33 -18.44
N THR A 40 -6.17 -10.61 -18.09
CA THR A 40 -5.46 -11.67 -18.82
C THR A 40 -6.32 -12.22 -19.96
N GLU A 41 -5.70 -12.86 -20.96
CA GLU A 41 -6.43 -13.53 -22.06
C GLU A 41 -7.41 -14.60 -21.52
N LEU A 42 -7.08 -15.22 -20.39
CA LEU A 42 -7.98 -16.14 -19.69
C LEU A 42 -9.20 -15.41 -19.10
N ASP A 43 -9.02 -14.21 -18.58
CA ASP A 43 -10.11 -13.40 -18.00
C ASP A 43 -11.08 -12.93 -19.10
N GLU A 44 -10.54 -12.55 -20.27
CA GLU A 44 -11.33 -12.25 -21.46
C GLU A 44 -12.08 -13.49 -21.98
N LEU A 45 -11.41 -14.65 -22.04
CA LEU A 45 -12.01 -15.91 -22.46
C LEU A 45 -13.13 -16.36 -21.51
N LEU A 46 -12.99 -16.07 -20.22
CA LEU A 46 -14.01 -16.32 -19.20
C LEU A 46 -15.16 -15.29 -19.24
N GLY A 47 -15.07 -14.27 -20.11
CA GLY A 47 -16.11 -13.26 -20.28
C GLY A 47 -16.26 -12.34 -19.08
N LEU A 48 -15.19 -12.13 -18.29
CA LEU A 48 -15.22 -11.23 -17.15
C LEU A 48 -15.43 -9.78 -17.66
N PRO A 49 -16.50 -9.09 -17.23
CA PRO A 49 -16.81 -7.78 -17.76
C PRO A 49 -15.85 -6.73 -17.19
N CYS A 50 -15.08 -6.09 -18.06
CA CYS A 50 -14.53 -4.78 -17.76
C CYS A 50 -15.70 -3.78 -17.64
N HIS A 51 -15.97 -3.29 -16.42
CA HIS A 51 -17.08 -2.39 -16.19
C HIS A 51 -16.78 -0.99 -16.73
N LYS A 52 -17.31 -0.67 -17.92
CA LYS A 52 -17.21 0.66 -18.54
C LYS A 52 -18.21 1.70 -17.98
N ASP A 53 -18.86 1.41 -16.86
CA ASP A 53 -19.94 2.25 -16.32
C ASP A 53 -20.09 2.01 -14.80
N VAL A 54 -19.76 3.01 -13.97
CA VAL A 54 -19.77 2.94 -12.48
C VAL A 54 -21.16 2.62 -11.93
N SER A 55 -22.21 3.06 -12.64
CA SER A 55 -23.60 2.80 -12.25
C SER A 55 -23.95 1.30 -12.27
N LYS A 56 -23.20 0.49 -13.03
CA LYS A 56 -23.38 -0.97 -13.15
C LYS A 56 -22.20 -1.75 -12.59
N ALA A 57 -21.13 -1.10 -12.17
CA ALA A 57 -19.91 -1.75 -11.68
C ALA A 57 -20.17 -2.55 -10.39
N ARG A 58 -20.82 -1.95 -9.38
CA ARG A 58 -21.19 -2.69 -8.16
C ARG A 58 -22.18 -3.83 -8.45
N LEU A 59 -23.24 -3.53 -9.19
CA LEU A 59 -24.28 -4.50 -9.57
C LEU A 59 -23.76 -5.69 -10.39
N GLY A 60 -22.69 -5.49 -11.15
CA GLY A 60 -22.08 -6.53 -11.98
C GLY A 60 -21.09 -7.41 -11.23
N VAL A 61 -20.20 -6.84 -10.42
CA VAL A 61 -19.23 -7.60 -9.62
C VAL A 61 -19.95 -8.43 -8.54
N ASP A 62 -20.96 -7.86 -7.88
CA ASP A 62 -21.79 -8.56 -6.88
C ASP A 62 -22.45 -9.82 -7.47
N LYS A 63 -22.85 -9.79 -8.74
CA LYS A 63 -23.44 -10.95 -9.44
C LYS A 63 -22.43 -12.08 -9.66
N TRP A 64 -21.16 -11.75 -9.92
CA TRP A 64 -20.11 -12.73 -10.22
C TRP A 64 -19.42 -13.26 -8.96
N PHE A 65 -19.22 -12.41 -7.96
CA PHE A 65 -18.48 -12.72 -6.74
C PHE A 65 -19.37 -12.99 -5.52
N GLY A 66 -20.66 -12.66 -5.58
CA GLY A 66 -21.54 -12.68 -4.41
C GLY A 66 -21.08 -11.67 -3.36
N ASP A 67 -21.29 -12.00 -2.09
CA ASP A 67 -20.79 -11.18 -0.98
C ASP A 67 -19.26 -11.26 -0.91
N TYR A 68 -18.58 -10.21 -1.36
CA TYR A 68 -17.13 -10.09 -1.26
C TYR A 68 -16.72 -9.07 -0.18
N LYS A 69 -15.54 -9.28 0.39
CA LYS A 69 -14.89 -8.30 1.26
C LYS A 69 -13.67 -7.75 0.54
N VAL A 70 -13.57 -6.42 0.50
CA VAL A 70 -12.37 -5.75 0.00
C VAL A 70 -11.31 -5.83 1.09
N GLY A 71 -10.23 -6.55 0.81
CA GLY A 71 -9.03 -6.56 1.66
C GLY A 71 -8.17 -5.33 1.37
N GLN A 72 -7.51 -4.81 2.40
CA GLN A 72 -6.48 -3.81 2.22
C GLN A 72 -5.13 -4.51 2.03
N LEU A 73 -4.47 -4.27 0.90
CA LEU A 73 -3.13 -4.79 0.65
C LEU A 73 -2.11 -4.00 1.48
N ALA A 74 -1.18 -4.71 2.10
CA ALA A 74 -0.11 -4.11 2.90
C ALA A 74 1.25 -4.47 2.29
N PHE A 75 2.08 -3.46 2.02
CA PHE A 75 3.40 -3.62 1.42
C PHE A 75 4.49 -3.31 2.43
N SER A 76 5.46 -4.20 2.59
CA SER A 76 6.64 -3.89 3.42
C SER A 76 7.53 -2.87 2.69
N GLY A 77 8.20 -1.98 3.43
CA GLY A 77 9.13 -1.02 2.84
C GLY A 77 10.25 -1.68 2.03
N SER A 78 10.70 -2.87 2.45
CA SER A 78 11.68 -3.67 1.69
C SER A 78 11.11 -4.24 0.39
N THR A 79 9.84 -4.65 0.38
CA THR A 79 9.17 -5.14 -0.84
C THR A 79 9.07 -4.01 -1.86
N LEU A 80 8.64 -2.83 -1.42
CA LEU A 80 8.55 -1.64 -2.30
C LEU A 80 9.91 -1.26 -2.89
N GLN A 81 10.99 -1.28 -2.09
CA GLN A 81 12.33 -0.99 -2.60
C GLN A 81 12.87 -2.06 -3.54
N ASN A 82 12.58 -3.34 -3.30
CA ASN A 82 13.06 -4.42 -4.16
C ASN A 82 12.31 -4.48 -5.49
N ASP A 83 11.02 -4.15 -5.48
CA ASP A 83 10.14 -4.22 -6.65
C ASP A 83 10.18 -2.92 -7.49
N SER A 84 11.01 -1.93 -7.12
CA SER A 84 11.09 -0.61 -7.78
C SER A 84 11.50 -0.65 -9.25
N ASN A 85 11.96 -1.80 -9.75
CA ASN A 85 12.30 -2.00 -11.15
C ASN A 85 11.11 -2.48 -12.00
N ASP A 86 10.10 -3.09 -11.37
CA ASP A 86 8.97 -3.70 -12.06
C ASP A 86 7.78 -2.74 -12.18
N TRP A 87 7.62 -1.85 -11.20
CA TRP A 87 6.56 -0.86 -11.18
C TRP A 87 7.00 0.41 -10.44
N ASP A 88 6.48 1.54 -10.91
CA ASP A 88 6.75 2.85 -10.32
C ASP A 88 5.69 3.16 -9.25
N TRP A 89 6.15 3.48 -8.04
CA TRP A 89 5.31 3.69 -6.87
C TRP A 89 5.61 5.01 -6.16
N LEU A 90 4.67 5.43 -5.32
CA LEU A 90 4.78 6.61 -4.47
C LEU A 90 4.13 6.31 -3.12
N VAL A 91 4.76 6.76 -2.03
CA VAL A 91 4.15 6.67 -0.68
C VAL A 91 3.80 8.07 -0.19
N ILE A 92 2.58 8.26 0.28
CA ILE A 92 2.13 9.49 0.97
C ILE A 92 1.26 9.08 2.15
N GLN A 93 1.61 9.54 3.36
CA GLN A 93 0.87 9.30 4.60
C GLN A 93 0.50 7.80 4.78
N ASP A 94 1.51 6.92 4.73
CA ASP A 94 1.39 5.45 4.81
C ASP A 94 0.56 4.77 3.71
N ARG A 95 0.10 5.49 2.69
CA ARG A 95 -0.63 4.93 1.54
C ARG A 95 0.32 4.74 0.37
N VAL A 96 0.15 3.61 -0.32
CA VAL A 96 0.95 3.21 -1.48
C VAL A 96 0.12 3.44 -2.74
N TYR A 97 0.72 4.21 -3.67
CA TYR A 97 0.14 4.53 -4.96
C TYR A 97 0.98 3.90 -6.07
N ASN A 98 0.33 3.23 -7.02
CA ASN A 98 0.95 2.75 -8.25
C ASN A 98 0.72 3.78 -9.36
N VAL A 99 1.80 4.42 -9.78
CA VAL A 99 1.82 5.49 -10.78
C VAL A 99 2.46 5.03 -12.10
N THR A 100 2.70 3.72 -12.27
CA THR A 100 3.41 3.14 -13.42
C THR A 100 2.80 3.57 -14.76
N ASN A 101 1.49 3.40 -14.95
CA ASN A 101 0.84 3.77 -16.21
C ASN A 101 0.92 5.27 -16.50
N TYR A 102 0.82 6.08 -15.44
CA TYR A 102 0.95 7.53 -15.56
C TYR A 102 2.37 7.92 -15.98
N VAL A 103 3.39 7.39 -15.31
CA VAL A 103 4.79 7.66 -15.64
C VAL A 103 5.19 7.09 -17.00
N TYR A 104 4.65 5.93 -17.38
CA TYR A 104 4.88 5.34 -18.70
C TYR A 104 4.44 6.29 -19.83
N GLY A 105 3.25 6.89 -19.73
CA GLY A 105 2.76 7.87 -20.70
C GLY A 105 3.57 9.18 -20.72
N LEU A 106 4.40 9.43 -19.71
CA LEU A 106 5.27 10.60 -19.61
C LEU A 106 6.71 10.34 -20.06
N ARG A 107 7.06 9.11 -20.42
CA ARG A 107 8.40 8.79 -20.92
C ARG A 107 8.46 9.17 -22.40
N ASP A 108 9.43 10.02 -22.73
CA ASP A 108 9.72 10.33 -24.13
C ASP A 108 10.29 9.08 -24.82
N GLU A 109 9.70 8.70 -25.96
CA GLU A 109 10.07 7.52 -26.75
C GLU A 109 11.53 7.56 -27.20
N ASN A 110 12.11 8.76 -27.38
CA ASN A 110 13.47 8.92 -27.89
C ASN A 110 14.54 8.89 -26.81
N SER A 111 14.25 9.47 -25.64
CA SER A 111 15.23 9.62 -24.55
C SER A 111 15.02 8.66 -23.39
N GLY A 112 13.86 8.01 -23.29
CA GLY A 112 13.46 7.14 -22.18
C GLY A 112 13.34 7.87 -20.83
N LYS A 113 13.50 9.21 -20.83
CA LYS A 113 13.43 10.05 -19.64
C LYS A 113 11.99 10.45 -19.36
N VAL A 114 11.65 10.54 -18.08
CA VAL A 114 10.35 11.05 -17.64
C VAL A 114 10.35 12.56 -17.85
N VAL A 115 9.40 13.03 -18.67
CA VAL A 115 9.15 14.44 -18.92
C VAL A 115 8.68 15.09 -17.62
N LYS A 116 9.37 16.17 -17.22
CA LYS A 116 9.08 16.89 -15.97
C LYS A 116 8.14 18.08 -16.15
N ASP A 117 8.08 18.62 -17.37
CA ASP A 117 7.20 19.72 -17.68
C ASP A 117 5.83 19.16 -18.09
N PRO A 118 4.74 19.47 -17.36
CA PRO A 118 3.41 18.99 -17.70
C PRO A 118 2.93 19.53 -19.07
N ASN A 119 3.53 20.59 -19.61
CA ASN A 119 3.16 21.12 -20.92
C ASN A 119 3.70 20.28 -22.08
N GLU A 120 4.81 19.58 -21.89
CA GLU A 120 5.52 18.83 -22.93
C GLU A 120 4.86 17.48 -23.26
N SER A 121 4.07 16.91 -22.35
CA SER A 121 3.35 15.64 -22.57
C SER A 121 1.83 15.85 -22.61
N GLU A 122 1.17 15.20 -23.57
CA GLU A 122 -0.31 15.13 -23.64
C GLU A 122 -0.88 14.28 -22.49
N ASN A 123 -0.10 13.33 -21.98
CA ASN A 123 -0.51 12.41 -20.92
C ASN A 123 -0.41 13.01 -19.50
N ALA A 124 0.04 14.26 -19.37
CA ALA A 124 0.13 14.97 -18.09
C ALA A 124 -1.22 15.60 -17.67
N TYR A 125 -2.25 14.76 -17.51
CA TYR A 125 -3.61 15.19 -17.17
C TYR A 125 -3.82 15.66 -15.73
N LEU A 126 -2.88 15.36 -14.81
CA LEU A 126 -2.94 15.81 -13.42
C LEU A 126 -2.51 17.27 -13.28
N SER A 127 -3.01 17.94 -12.25
CA SER A 127 -2.56 19.31 -11.90
C SER A 127 -1.02 19.41 -11.86
N PRO A 128 -0.42 20.54 -12.29
CA PRO A 128 1.03 20.71 -12.37
C PRO A 128 1.78 20.41 -11.06
N SER A 129 1.17 20.74 -9.93
CA SER A 129 1.72 20.49 -8.59
C SER A 129 1.72 19.00 -8.23
N LEU A 130 0.67 18.24 -8.57
CA LEU A 130 0.62 16.79 -8.36
C LEU A 130 1.57 16.06 -9.33
N HIS A 131 1.60 16.46 -10.59
CA HIS A 131 2.54 15.92 -11.58
C HIS A 131 3.99 16.08 -11.10
N SER A 132 4.36 17.29 -10.68
CA SER A 132 5.71 17.58 -10.17
C SER A 132 6.05 16.77 -8.92
N LEU A 133 5.07 16.54 -8.03
CA LEU A 133 5.27 15.69 -6.85
C LEU A 133 5.60 14.26 -7.26
N ILE A 134 4.79 13.67 -8.15
CA ILE A 134 4.96 12.28 -8.60
C ILE A 134 6.31 12.09 -9.29
N VAL A 135 6.65 12.96 -10.23
CA VAL A 135 7.89 12.82 -11.02
C VAL A 135 9.15 13.06 -10.18
N ASN A 136 9.11 13.96 -9.18
CA ASN A 136 10.28 14.24 -8.35
C ASN A 136 10.48 13.25 -7.20
N LYS A 137 9.41 12.57 -6.76
CA LYS A 137 9.45 11.64 -5.61
C LYS A 137 9.15 10.19 -6.01
N LEU A 138 9.40 9.85 -7.25
CA LEU A 138 9.23 8.49 -7.78
C LEU A 138 10.00 7.47 -6.93
N ASN A 139 9.34 6.36 -6.58
CA ASN A 139 9.87 5.26 -5.76
C ASN A 139 10.39 5.71 -4.39
N GLN A 140 9.81 6.77 -3.83
CA GLN A 140 10.15 7.32 -2.52
C GLN A 140 8.91 7.66 -1.70
N ASP A 141 9.16 7.94 -0.43
CA ASP A 141 8.19 8.58 0.45
C ASP A 141 8.13 10.09 0.14
N ALA A 142 6.95 10.53 -0.25
CA ALA A 142 6.63 11.91 -0.59
C ALA A 142 5.83 12.64 0.50
N SER A 143 5.59 12.00 1.66
CA SER A 143 4.76 12.55 2.75
C SER A 143 5.25 13.94 3.19
N GLU A 144 6.56 14.10 3.44
CA GLU A 144 7.13 15.37 3.89
C GLU A 144 6.98 16.48 2.85
N ILE A 145 7.08 16.14 1.57
CA ILE A 145 6.95 17.11 0.47
C ILE A 145 5.49 17.46 0.27
N TYR A 146 4.60 16.48 0.35
CA TYR A 146 3.16 16.68 0.27
C TYR A 146 2.66 17.64 1.35
N GLU A 147 3.05 17.45 2.60
CA GLU A 147 2.67 18.32 3.73
C GLU A 147 3.19 19.76 3.58
N LYS A 148 4.29 19.97 2.86
CA LYS A 148 4.81 21.32 2.55
C LYS A 148 4.10 22.00 1.39
N LEU A 149 3.57 21.21 0.45
CA LEU A 149 2.90 21.71 -0.75
C LEU A 149 1.39 21.91 -0.55
N TYR A 150 0.77 21.10 0.30
CA TYR A 150 -0.65 21.09 0.53
C TYR A 150 -0.96 21.13 2.03
N GLU A 151 -1.72 22.13 2.46
CA GLU A 151 -2.19 22.24 3.85
C GLU A 151 -3.39 21.31 4.14
N ASN A 152 -4.08 20.83 3.11
CA ASN A 152 -5.28 20.01 3.21
C ASN A 152 -5.16 18.70 2.41
N ASP A 153 -5.75 17.62 2.91
CA ASP A 153 -5.79 16.29 2.27
C ASP A 153 -6.73 16.20 1.04
N ASP A 154 -7.22 17.34 0.57
CA ASP A 154 -8.17 17.46 -0.52
C ASP A 154 -7.67 16.88 -1.84
N TYR A 155 -6.35 16.93 -2.07
CA TYR A 155 -5.69 16.38 -3.25
C TYR A 155 -5.38 14.88 -3.09
N LEU A 156 -5.35 14.39 -1.85
CA LEU A 156 -5.15 12.98 -1.53
C LEU A 156 -6.30 12.14 -2.07
N GLY A 157 -7.53 12.69 -2.02
CA GLY A 157 -8.72 12.06 -2.61
C GLY A 157 -8.53 11.70 -4.09
N CYS A 158 -7.88 12.56 -4.86
CA CYS A 158 -7.69 12.32 -6.29
C CYS A 158 -6.64 11.24 -6.57
N LEU A 159 -5.57 11.19 -5.77
CA LEU A 159 -4.61 10.09 -5.83
C LEU A 159 -5.25 8.77 -5.37
N ASN A 160 -6.16 8.84 -4.39
CA ASN A 160 -6.88 7.66 -3.90
C ASN A 160 -7.77 7.04 -4.98
N GLU A 161 -8.47 7.84 -5.78
CA GLU A 161 -9.34 7.35 -6.85
C GLU A 161 -8.55 6.76 -8.04
N LEU A 162 -7.38 7.32 -8.37
CA LEU A 162 -6.63 6.92 -9.56
C LEU A 162 -5.53 5.89 -9.33
N PHE A 163 -4.80 5.98 -8.21
CA PHE A 163 -3.51 5.30 -8.06
C PHE A 163 -3.40 4.42 -6.83
N TYR A 164 -4.38 4.45 -5.90
CA TYR A 164 -4.28 3.72 -4.65
C TYR A 164 -4.25 2.20 -4.85
N VAL A 165 -3.30 1.55 -4.16
CA VAL A 165 -3.16 0.08 -4.18
C VAL A 165 -3.19 -0.50 -2.77
N GLY A 166 -2.71 0.22 -1.77
CA GLY A 166 -2.66 -0.30 -0.42
C GLY A 166 -1.99 0.63 0.59
N VAL A 167 -1.52 0.04 1.68
CA VAL A 167 -0.81 0.74 2.76
C VAL A 167 0.56 0.14 3.02
N VAL A 168 1.42 0.90 3.68
CA VAL A 168 2.73 0.42 4.13
C VAL A 168 2.56 -0.43 5.39
N ASP A 169 3.12 -1.64 5.40
CA ASP A 169 3.17 -2.50 6.58
C ASP A 169 4.22 -1.96 7.56
N THR A 170 3.75 -1.24 8.58
CA THR A 170 4.58 -0.70 9.66
C THR A 170 4.91 -1.73 10.75
N ARG A 171 4.40 -2.97 10.65
CA ARG A 171 4.71 -4.05 11.60
C ARG A 171 6.19 -4.44 11.59
N SER A 172 6.87 -4.31 10.44
CA SER A 172 8.30 -4.53 10.34
C SER A 172 9.14 -3.35 10.84
N ASN A 173 8.50 -2.30 11.37
CA ASN A 173 9.23 -1.15 11.89
C ASN A 173 10.03 -1.52 13.14
N ALA A 174 11.21 -0.94 13.30
CA ALA A 174 12.14 -1.24 14.39
C ALA A 174 11.49 -1.03 15.77
N ALA A 175 10.57 -0.07 15.90
CA ALA A 175 9.81 0.16 17.12
C ALA A 175 8.88 -1.02 17.48
N CYS A 176 8.15 -1.57 16.50
CA CYS A 176 7.29 -2.73 16.69
C CYS A 176 8.10 -3.99 17.03
N GLN A 177 9.27 -4.16 16.41
CA GLN A 177 10.17 -5.25 16.73
C GLN A 177 10.74 -5.12 18.16
N ALA A 178 11.08 -3.92 18.60
CA ALA A 178 11.54 -3.65 19.97
C ALA A 178 10.45 -3.97 21.01
N LEU A 179 9.19 -3.62 20.75
CA LEU A 179 8.06 -3.96 21.62
C LEU A 179 7.85 -5.47 21.71
N ASN A 180 7.88 -6.17 20.56
CA ASN A 180 7.76 -7.63 20.53
C ASN A 180 8.89 -8.32 21.30
N MET A 181 10.14 -7.85 21.14
CA MET A 181 11.30 -8.35 21.89
C MET A 181 11.17 -8.11 23.40
N THR A 182 10.65 -6.97 23.82
CA THR A 182 10.42 -6.64 25.24
C THR A 182 9.42 -7.61 25.89
N MET A 183 8.35 -7.97 25.16
CA MET A 183 7.38 -8.97 25.63
C MET A 183 8.05 -10.33 25.86
N TYR A 184 8.88 -10.81 24.93
CA TYR A 184 9.61 -12.07 25.10
C TYR A 184 10.57 -12.05 26.28
N ILE A 185 11.29 -10.94 26.51
CA ILE A 185 12.22 -10.79 27.63
C ILE A 185 11.48 -10.91 28.97
N MET A 186 10.31 -10.26 29.10
CA MET A 186 9.49 -10.35 30.31
C MET A 186 8.97 -11.77 30.55
N LEU A 187 8.55 -12.47 29.49
CA LEU A 187 8.07 -13.86 29.60
C LEU A 187 9.19 -14.79 30.09
N VAL A 188 10.39 -14.68 29.51
CA VAL A 188 11.55 -15.46 29.94
C VAL A 188 11.93 -15.13 31.38
N PHE A 189 11.85 -13.87 31.79
CA PHE A 189 12.14 -13.45 33.16
C PHE A 189 11.18 -14.09 34.18
N VAL A 190 9.86 -14.08 33.90
CA VAL A 190 8.86 -14.73 34.74
C VAL A 190 9.08 -16.24 34.80
N ALA A 191 9.36 -16.89 33.67
CA ALA A 191 9.66 -18.31 33.63
C ALA A 191 10.91 -18.66 34.46
N ALA A 192 11.95 -17.83 34.41
CA ALA A 192 13.16 -18.01 35.21
C ALA A 192 12.89 -17.91 36.72
N LEU A 193 12.05 -16.97 37.16
CA LEU A 193 11.66 -16.86 38.58
C LEU A 193 10.88 -18.09 39.07
N LEU A 194 9.97 -18.63 38.25
CA LEU A 194 9.23 -19.85 38.58
C LEU A 194 10.16 -21.06 38.70
N VAL A 195 11.12 -21.21 37.78
CA VAL A 195 12.13 -22.27 37.83
C VAL A 195 12.99 -22.13 39.09
N LEU A 196 13.43 -20.92 39.42
CA LEU A 196 14.22 -20.66 40.62
C LEU A 196 13.43 -21.03 41.89
N GLN A 197 12.16 -20.61 41.99
CA GLN A 197 11.31 -20.96 43.13
C GLN A 197 11.10 -22.48 43.25
N CYS A 198 10.96 -23.18 42.12
CA CYS A 198 10.85 -24.63 42.08
C CYS A 198 12.13 -25.30 42.61
N ILE A 199 13.31 -24.84 42.17
CA ILE A 199 14.60 -25.35 42.64
C ILE A 199 14.80 -25.09 44.14
N CYS A 200 14.49 -23.88 44.63
CA CYS A 200 14.57 -23.56 46.05
C CYS A 200 13.65 -24.46 46.90
N SER A 201 12.45 -24.74 46.42
CA SER A 201 11.50 -25.63 47.10
C SER A 201 11.99 -27.07 47.15
N LEU A 202 12.57 -27.57 46.04
CA LEU A 202 13.20 -28.90 45.97
C LEU A 202 14.39 -29.02 46.93
N LEU A 203 15.27 -28.02 46.99
CA LEU A 203 16.41 -28.01 47.91
C LEU A 203 15.99 -27.97 49.39
N TYR A 204 14.90 -27.29 49.71
CA TYR A 204 14.35 -27.27 51.06
C TYR A 204 13.83 -28.66 51.49
N LEU A 205 13.08 -29.33 50.61
CA LEU A 205 12.60 -30.71 50.84
C LEU A 205 13.73 -31.75 50.87
N ALA A 206 14.79 -31.55 50.09
CA ALA A 206 15.93 -32.47 50.02
C ALA A 206 16.91 -32.31 51.20
N ARG A 207 16.75 -31.32 52.08
CA ARG A 207 17.59 -31.21 53.29
C ARG A 207 17.19 -32.31 54.28
N PRO A 208 18.08 -33.26 54.62
CA PRO A 208 17.78 -34.25 55.65
C PRO A 208 17.65 -33.54 57.00
N HIS A 209 16.53 -33.77 57.70
CA HIS A 209 16.37 -33.38 59.10
C HIS A 209 17.51 -33.99 59.91
N ARG A 210 18.51 -33.19 60.30
CA ARG A 210 19.42 -33.59 61.37
C ARG A 210 18.62 -33.56 62.67
N SER A 211 18.13 -34.72 63.10
CA SER A 211 17.63 -34.92 64.46
C SER A 211 18.79 -34.67 65.43
N PHE A 212 18.75 -33.55 66.15
CA PHE A 212 19.60 -33.35 67.31
C PHE A 212 19.11 -34.28 68.42
N THR A 213 19.83 -35.39 68.66
CA THR A 213 19.66 -36.15 69.90
C THR A 213 20.36 -35.36 71.00
N ALA A 214 19.58 -34.73 71.87
CA ALA A 214 20.08 -34.07 73.07
C ALA A 214 20.75 -35.12 73.99
N LYS A 215 21.91 -34.75 74.54
CA LYS A 215 22.69 -35.51 75.53
C LYS A 215 21.93 -35.69 76.84
#